data_AF-A0A7D9ESL8-F1
#
_entry.id   AF-A0A7D9ESL8-F1
#
_cell.length_a   1.000
_cell.length_b   1.000
_cell.length_c   1.000
_cell.angle_alpha   90.00
_cell.angle_beta   90.00
_cell.angle_gamma   90.00
#
_symmetry.space_group_name_H-M   'P 1'
#
loop_
_entity.id
_entity.type
_entity.pdbx_description
1 polymer ?
#
loop_
_entity_poly.entity_id
_entity_poly.type
_entity_poly.pdbx_seq_one_letter_code
_entity_poly.pdbx_strand_id
1 'polypeptide(L)'
;MPERSIKVHPNDRPWVNSNLKSLINRRQKAFASGNVTRFKMLRNKVNRERKRCRKSYYQSKVHNLRNTNPRDWWREVKQLCGTSKLNNKRVKDRLHQDLWQETDINLSNKINNVFINVIQNYVPLSEDTAVIVHNDETPIIVTELTIARKLQEINTSRSSGPDGISNWVLKTYSDILASPVANIINSSFQSCKVPQIWKLADV
;
A
#
# COMPACT_ATOMS: atom_id res chain seq x y z
N MET A 1 25.20 12.68 30.93
CA MET A 1 23.74 12.88 30.79
C MET A 1 23.03 11.77 31.55
N PRO A 2 21.92 12.00 32.29
CA PRO A 2 21.26 10.93 33.03
C PRO A 2 20.42 10.07 32.07
N GLU A 3 20.83 8.82 31.88
CA GLU A 3 20.08 7.84 31.09
C GLU A 3 18.95 7.25 31.93
N ARG A 4 17.73 7.22 31.37
CA ARG A 4 16.56 6.55 31.98
C ARG A 4 16.15 5.36 31.14
N SER A 5 16.30 4.16 31.70
CA SER A 5 15.80 2.94 31.08
C SER A 5 14.28 2.81 31.25
N ILE A 6 13.56 2.56 30.16
CA ILE A 6 12.10 2.37 30.15
C ILE A 6 11.80 0.98 29.59
N LYS A 7 11.10 0.14 30.37
CA LYS A 7 10.58 -1.14 29.88
C LYS A 7 9.40 -0.89 28.95
N VAL A 8 9.52 -1.25 27.68
CA VAL A 8 8.45 -1.19 26.66
C VAL A 8 8.12 -2.61 26.24
N HIS A 9 6.84 -2.99 26.30
CA HIS A 9 6.39 -4.28 25.80
C HIS A 9 6.18 -4.18 24.28
N PRO A 10 6.46 -5.24 23.48
CA PRO A 10 6.30 -5.20 22.02
C PRO A 10 4.90 -4.79 21.54
N ASN A 11 3.87 -5.09 22.34
CA ASN A 11 2.47 -4.76 22.06
C ASN A 11 2.00 -3.44 22.71
N ASP A 12 2.89 -2.70 23.38
CA ASP A 12 2.53 -1.39 23.92
C ASP A 12 2.28 -0.43 22.77
N ARG A 13 1.18 0.31 22.87
CA ARG A 13 0.88 1.36 21.90
C ARG A 13 1.95 2.47 21.99
N PRO A 14 2.34 3.10 20.88
CA PRO A 14 3.50 4.01 20.86
C PRO A 14 3.32 5.28 21.70
N TRP A 15 2.08 5.62 22.10
CA TRP A 15 1.79 6.73 23.02
C TRP A 15 1.74 6.32 24.51
N VAL A 16 2.08 5.08 24.86
CA VAL A 16 2.15 4.62 26.26
C VAL A 16 3.51 4.96 26.84
N ASN A 17 3.56 5.92 27.77
CA ASN A 17 4.77 6.31 28.48
C ASN A 17 4.82 5.75 29.91
N SER A 18 5.97 5.92 30.57
CA SER A 18 6.21 5.47 31.95
C SER A 18 5.23 6.06 32.97
N ASN A 19 4.82 7.32 32.79
CA ASN A 19 3.82 7.97 33.65
C ASN A 19 2.44 7.30 33.55
N LEU A 20 1.97 7.03 32.33
CA LEU A 20 0.70 6.35 32.09
C LEU A 20 0.72 4.93 32.68
N LYS A 21 1.83 4.20 32.53
CA LYS A 21 2.03 2.87 33.15
C LYS A 21 1.98 2.94 34.67
N SER A 22 2.66 3.91 35.28
CA SER A 22 2.62 4.14 36.72
C SER A 22 1.19 4.39 37.22
N LEU A 23 0.41 5.20 36.51
CA LEU A 23 -0.99 5.45 36.85
C LEU A 23 -1.88 4.21 36.71
N ILE A 24 -1.67 3.39 35.67
CA ILE A 24 -2.37 2.12 35.48
C ILE A 24 -2.07 1.17 36.64
N ASN A 25 -0.80 1.03 37.03
CA ASN A 25 -0.38 0.19 38.16
C ASN A 25 -1.00 0.66 39.47
N ARG A 26 -0.98 1.98 39.74
CA ARG A 26 -1.61 2.57 40.93
C ARG A 26 -3.12 2.29 40.97
N ARG A 27 -3.80 2.38 39.83
CA ARG A 27 -5.23 2.07 39.70
C ARG A 27 -5.49 0.58 39.98
N GLN A 28 -4.67 -0.32 39.44
CA GLN A 28 -4.80 -1.77 39.69
C GLN A 28 -4.57 -2.11 41.16
N LYS A 29 -3.57 -1.51 41.82
CA LYS A 29 -3.36 -1.67 43.27
C LYS A 29 -4.56 -1.17 44.07
N ALA A 30 -5.12 -0.01 43.72
CA ALA A 30 -6.32 0.51 44.39
C ALA A 30 -7.53 -0.43 44.24
N PHE A 31 -7.70 -1.03 43.05
CA PHE A 31 -8.72 -2.05 42.80
C PHE A 31 -8.51 -3.30 43.67
N ALA A 32 -7.29 -3.85 43.68
CA ALA A 32 -6.95 -5.03 44.48
C ALA A 32 -7.13 -4.79 45.99
N SER A 33 -6.86 -3.58 46.47
CA SER A 33 -7.07 -3.18 47.87
C SER A 33 -8.52 -2.88 48.26
N GLY A 34 -9.49 -3.00 47.34
CA GLY A 34 -10.91 -2.69 47.61
C GLY A 34 -11.23 -1.20 47.81
N ASN A 35 -10.27 -0.29 47.63
CA ASN A 35 -10.49 1.14 47.84
C ASN A 35 -11.20 1.79 46.64
N VAL A 36 -12.54 1.79 46.69
CA VAL A 36 -13.42 2.25 45.60
C VAL A 36 -13.21 3.72 45.26
N THR A 37 -13.09 4.61 46.25
CA THR A 37 -12.92 6.06 46.04
C THR A 37 -11.61 6.36 45.32
N ARG A 38 -10.50 5.78 45.81
CA ARG A 38 -9.17 5.92 45.21
C ARG A 38 -9.13 5.31 43.81
N PHE A 39 -9.80 4.18 43.60
CA PHE A 39 -9.93 3.57 42.28
C PHE A 39 -10.66 4.48 41.28
N LYS A 40 -11.81 5.07 41.65
CA LYS A 40 -12.57 5.99 40.78
C LYS A 40 -11.72 7.20 40.39
N MET A 41 -11.03 7.82 41.35
CA MET A 41 -10.11 8.94 41.08
C MET A 41 -8.98 8.55 40.12
N LEU A 42 -8.32 7.41 40.36
CA LEU A 42 -7.22 6.93 39.52
C LEU A 42 -7.70 6.49 38.13
N ARG A 43 -8.88 5.91 38.00
CA ARG A 43 -9.52 5.60 36.71
C ARG A 43 -9.68 6.86 35.86
N ASN A 44 -10.19 7.94 36.45
CA ASN A 44 -10.35 9.23 35.76
C ASN A 44 -9.00 9.85 35.39
N LYS A 45 -8.01 9.75 36.27
CA LYS A 45 -6.64 10.22 36.00
C LYS A 45 -5.99 9.44 34.85
N VAL A 46 -6.09 8.11 34.84
CA VAL A 46 -5.62 7.26 33.73
C VAL A 46 -6.32 7.63 32.43
N ASN A 47 -7.64 7.83 32.43
CA ASN A 47 -8.38 8.21 31.23
C ASN A 47 -7.93 9.55 30.65
N ARG A 48 -7.70 10.57 31.51
CA ARG A 48 -7.19 11.88 31.10
C ARG A 48 -5.79 11.77 30.50
N GLU A 49 -4.88 11.09 31.19
CA GLU A 49 -3.51 10.91 30.69
C GLU A 49 -3.45 10.08 29.42
N ARG A 50 -4.29 9.05 29.28
CA ARG A 50 -4.44 8.28 28.04
C ARG A 50 -4.85 9.18 26.85
N LYS A 51 -5.86 10.05 27.04
CA LYS A 51 -6.29 11.00 26.01
C LYS A 51 -5.19 11.99 25.66
N ARG A 52 -4.50 12.54 26.67
CA ARG A 52 -3.38 13.47 26.51
C ARG A 52 -2.24 12.87 25.70
N CYS A 53 -1.78 11.67 26.07
CA CYS A 53 -0.67 11.01 25.39
C CYS A 53 -1.02 10.70 23.93
N ARG A 54 -2.25 10.22 23.66
CA ARG A 54 -2.71 9.95 22.29
C ARG A 54 -2.75 11.22 21.44
N LYS A 55 -3.24 12.35 21.98
CA LYS A 55 -3.27 13.65 21.29
C LYS A 55 -1.85 14.14 20.96
N SER A 56 -0.95 14.10 21.95
CA SER A 56 0.44 14.52 21.79
C SER A 56 1.17 13.70 20.73
N TYR A 57 0.95 12.39 20.71
CA TYR A 57 1.52 11.50 19.69
C TYR A 57 1.04 11.86 18.30
N TYR A 58 -0.28 12.00 18.11
CA TYR A 58 -0.84 12.34 16.81
C TYR A 58 -0.31 13.68 16.28
N GLN A 59 -0.28 14.71 17.13
CA GLN A 59 0.22 16.04 16.76
C GLN A 59 1.70 16.02 16.36
N SER A 60 2.55 15.31 17.10
CA SER A 60 4.00 15.29 16.86
C SER A 60 4.45 14.32 15.75
N LYS A 61 3.75 13.21 15.56
CA LYS A 61 4.19 12.12 14.67
C LYS A 61 3.32 11.88 13.46
N VAL A 62 2.02 12.20 13.49
CA VAL A 62 1.07 11.79 12.43
C VAL A 62 0.49 12.97 11.65
N HIS A 63 0.32 14.13 12.29
CA HIS A 63 -0.43 15.26 11.73
C HIS A 63 0.07 15.72 10.36
N ASN A 64 1.38 15.90 10.21
CA ASN A 64 1.98 16.43 8.97
C ASN A 64 2.24 15.34 7.92
N LEU A 65 2.31 14.06 8.31
CA LEU A 65 2.70 12.97 7.42
C LEU A 65 1.73 12.78 6.26
N ARG A 66 0.47 13.15 6.42
CA ARG A 66 -0.54 12.98 5.37
C ARG A 66 -0.14 13.68 4.06
N ASN A 67 0.48 14.85 4.17
CA ASN A 67 0.82 15.69 3.02
C ASN A 67 2.30 15.55 2.63
N THR A 68 3.18 15.20 3.57
CA THR A 68 4.63 15.14 3.31
C THR A 68 5.13 13.73 2.94
N ASN A 69 4.57 12.69 3.56
CA ASN A 69 4.97 11.31 3.32
C ASN A 69 3.78 10.35 3.56
N PRO A 70 2.92 10.16 2.54
CA PRO A 70 1.73 9.31 2.64
C PRO A 70 2.02 7.86 3.02
N ARG A 71 3.20 7.33 2.65
CA ARG A 71 3.63 5.97 3.01
C ARG A 71 3.80 5.84 4.53
N ASP A 72 4.49 6.79 5.13
CA ASP A 72 4.74 6.83 6.57
C ASP A 72 3.46 7.14 7.33
N TRP A 73 2.60 8.01 6.80
CA TRP A 73 1.27 8.25 7.34
C TRP A 73 0.45 6.96 7.44
N TRP A 74 0.39 6.18 6.36
CA TRP A 74 -0.31 4.90 6.35
C TRP A 74 0.31 3.88 7.32
N ARG A 75 1.64 3.88 7.48
CA ARG A 75 2.32 3.05 8.48
C ARG A 75 1.87 3.41 9.90
N GLU A 76 1.83 4.71 10.23
CA GLU A 76 1.39 5.20 11.53
C GLU A 76 -0.09 4.89 11.79
N VAL A 77 -0.97 5.12 10.80
CA VAL A 77 -2.40 4.79 10.91
C VAL A 77 -2.61 3.29 11.15
N LYS A 78 -1.87 2.43 10.46
CA LYS A 78 -1.92 0.97 10.72
C LYS A 78 -1.51 0.62 12.15
N GLN A 79 -0.50 1.28 12.71
CA GLN A 79 -0.14 1.12 14.12
C GLN A 79 -1.24 1.60 15.07
N LEU A 80 -1.86 2.75 14.80
CA LEU A 80 -2.95 3.29 15.61
C LEU A 80 -4.18 2.36 15.66
N CYS A 81 -4.48 1.72 14.52
CA CYS A 81 -5.61 0.80 14.36
C CYS A 81 -5.30 -0.63 14.84
N GLY A 82 -4.08 -0.90 15.33
CA GLY A 82 -3.69 -2.25 15.77
C GLY A 82 -3.55 -3.24 14.61
N THR A 83 -3.39 -2.76 13.38
CA THR A 83 -3.13 -3.59 12.19
C THR A 83 -1.65 -3.70 11.86
N SER A 84 -0.79 -3.00 12.61
CA SER A 84 0.66 -3.14 12.51
C SER A 84 1.07 -4.52 12.99
N LYS A 85 1.35 -5.40 12.03
CA LYS A 85 1.66 -6.82 12.24
C LYS A 85 0.49 -7.61 12.79
N LEU A 86 -0.59 -7.67 12.01
CA LEU A 86 -1.30 -8.94 11.93
C LEU A 86 -0.30 -9.93 11.35
N ASN A 87 0.30 -10.77 12.20
CA ASN A 87 0.92 -12.02 11.75
C ASN A 87 0.00 -12.63 10.70
N ASN A 88 0.50 -12.83 9.48
CA ASN A 88 -0.11 -13.57 8.37
C ASN A 88 -1.49 -14.17 8.71
N LYS A 89 -2.54 -13.35 8.76
CA LYS A 89 -3.88 -13.91 8.76
C LYS A 89 -4.06 -14.42 7.36
N ARG A 90 -4.11 -15.75 7.23
CA ARG A 90 -4.25 -16.40 5.93
C ARG A 90 -5.53 -15.84 5.30
N VAL A 91 -5.55 -15.68 3.98
CA VAL A 91 -6.75 -15.25 3.26
C VAL A 91 -7.97 -16.08 3.69
N LYS A 92 -7.75 -17.37 4.02
CA LYS A 92 -8.72 -18.31 4.59
C LYS A 92 -9.46 -17.81 5.84
N ASP A 93 -8.79 -17.04 6.70
CA ASP A 93 -9.38 -16.50 7.94
C ASP A 93 -10.46 -15.44 7.66
N ARG A 94 -10.59 -15.00 6.41
CA ARG A 94 -11.59 -14.02 5.94
C ARG A 94 -12.60 -14.62 4.96
N LEU A 95 -12.46 -15.90 4.62
CA LEU A 95 -13.40 -16.58 3.74
C LEU A 95 -14.65 -16.99 4.54
N HIS A 96 -15.76 -17.16 3.82
CA HIS A 96 -16.96 -17.78 4.37
C HIS A 96 -16.62 -19.18 4.92
N GLN A 97 -17.36 -19.62 5.94
CA GLN A 97 -17.07 -20.85 6.68
C GLN A 97 -16.95 -22.09 5.76
N ASP A 98 -17.76 -22.12 4.71
CA ASP A 98 -17.79 -23.23 3.74
C ASP A 98 -16.52 -23.33 2.88
N LEU A 99 -15.67 -22.32 2.89
CA LEU A 99 -14.44 -22.25 2.09
C LEU A 99 -13.17 -22.51 2.93
N TRP A 100 -13.30 -22.80 4.24
CA TRP A 100 -12.16 -22.98 5.12
C TRP A 100 -11.36 -24.26 4.82
N GLN A 101 -12.02 -25.29 4.28
CA GLN A 101 -11.39 -26.57 3.94
C GLN A 101 -10.85 -26.63 2.50
N GLU A 102 -11.12 -25.61 1.68
CA GLU A 102 -10.68 -25.60 0.29
C GLU A 102 -9.17 -25.42 0.18
N THR A 103 -8.57 -26.11 -0.78
CA THR A 103 -7.17 -25.91 -1.16
C THR A 103 -7.02 -24.58 -1.89
N ASP A 104 -5.81 -24.01 -1.87
CA ASP A 104 -5.56 -22.70 -2.50
C ASP A 104 -5.80 -22.77 -4.01
N ILE A 105 -5.48 -23.90 -4.63
CA ILE A 105 -5.73 -24.19 -6.06
C ILE A 105 -7.23 -24.20 -6.35
N ASN A 106 -8.03 -24.90 -5.54
CA ASN A 106 -9.48 -24.94 -5.72
C ASN A 106 -10.11 -23.56 -5.57
N LEU A 107 -9.65 -22.78 -4.60
CA LEU A 107 -10.14 -21.42 -4.39
C LEU A 107 -9.82 -20.53 -5.61
N SER A 108 -8.60 -20.58 -6.12
CA SER A 108 -8.21 -19.87 -7.34
C SER A 108 -9.05 -20.29 -8.54
N ASN A 109 -9.30 -21.59 -8.70
CA ASN A 109 -10.15 -22.09 -9.79
C ASN A 109 -11.60 -21.62 -9.65
N LYS A 110 -12.17 -21.59 -8.44
CA LYS A 110 -13.51 -21.05 -8.21
C LYS A 110 -13.58 -19.57 -8.58
N ILE A 111 -12.59 -18.77 -8.20
CA ILE A 111 -12.50 -17.35 -8.58
C ILE A 111 -12.40 -17.21 -10.10
N ASN A 112 -11.52 -17.97 -10.73
CA ASN A 112 -11.34 -17.96 -12.18
C ASN A 112 -12.63 -18.31 -12.92
N ASN A 113 -13.35 -19.34 -12.47
CA ASN A 113 -14.63 -19.74 -13.05
C ASN A 113 -15.69 -18.63 -12.96
N VAL A 114 -15.73 -17.87 -11.86
CA VAL A 114 -16.63 -16.71 -11.75
C VAL A 114 -16.28 -15.66 -12.80
N PHE A 115 -15.01 -15.34 -12.98
CA PHE A 115 -14.59 -14.38 -14.02
C PHE A 115 -14.90 -14.88 -15.43
N ILE A 116 -14.62 -16.16 -15.72
CA ILE A 116 -14.95 -16.78 -17.01
C ILE A 116 -16.45 -16.71 -17.27
N ASN A 117 -17.29 -17.05 -16.29
CA ASN A 117 -18.75 -17.00 -16.44
C ASN A 117 -19.27 -15.59 -16.75
N VAL A 118 -18.65 -14.56 -16.17
CA VAL A 118 -18.99 -13.16 -16.49
C VAL A 118 -18.58 -12.82 -17.93
N ILE A 119 -17.44 -13.36 -18.39
CA ILE A 119 -16.84 -13.04 -19.69
C ILE A 119 -17.36 -13.97 -20.82
N GLN A 120 -18.11 -15.02 -20.51
CA GLN A 120 -18.54 -16.03 -21.50
C GLN A 120 -19.33 -15.48 -22.69
N ASN A 121 -20.02 -14.35 -22.49
CA ASN A 121 -20.85 -13.71 -23.52
C ASN A 121 -20.08 -12.69 -24.37
N TYR A 122 -18.81 -12.45 -24.07
CA TYR A 122 -17.99 -11.52 -24.85
C TYR A 122 -17.51 -12.24 -26.11
N VAL A 123 -17.87 -11.67 -27.25
CA VAL A 123 -17.33 -12.11 -28.55
C VAL A 123 -15.90 -11.57 -28.65
N PRO A 124 -14.88 -12.43 -28.84
CA PRO A 124 -13.53 -11.96 -29.12
C PRO A 124 -13.55 -11.04 -30.34
N LEU A 125 -12.83 -9.92 -30.25
CA LEU A 125 -12.67 -9.03 -31.40
C LEU A 125 -11.97 -9.82 -32.52
N SER A 126 -12.57 -9.83 -33.71
CA SER A 126 -11.90 -10.36 -34.90
C SER A 126 -10.73 -9.44 -35.26
N GLU A 127 -9.65 -10.00 -35.80
CA GLU A 127 -8.55 -9.19 -36.37
C GLU A 127 -9.04 -8.22 -37.46
N ASP A 128 -10.18 -8.52 -38.07
CA ASP A 128 -10.83 -7.73 -39.12
C ASP A 128 -11.73 -6.59 -38.60
N THR A 129 -11.77 -6.37 -37.28
CA THR A 129 -12.60 -5.30 -36.69
C THR A 129 -11.96 -3.94 -37.00
N ALA A 130 -12.20 -3.43 -38.21
CA ALA A 130 -11.74 -2.12 -38.63
C ALA A 130 -12.51 -1.03 -37.87
N VAL A 131 -11.81 -0.27 -37.03
CA VAL A 131 -12.32 1.01 -36.53
C VAL A 131 -12.30 1.97 -37.71
N ILE A 132 -13.43 2.62 -38.01
CA ILE A 132 -13.49 3.67 -39.02
C ILE A 132 -12.60 4.81 -38.53
N VAL A 133 -11.40 4.93 -39.10
CA VAL A 133 -10.49 6.03 -38.81
C VAL A 133 -10.98 7.24 -39.61
N HIS A 134 -11.52 8.25 -38.93
CA HIS A 134 -11.72 9.55 -39.54
C HIS A 134 -10.33 10.13 -39.82
N ASN A 135 -10.00 10.34 -41.09
CA ASN A 135 -8.65 10.60 -41.60
C ASN A 135 -8.10 12.01 -41.29
N ASP A 136 -8.66 12.68 -40.27
CA ASP A 136 -8.40 14.09 -39.96
C ASP A 136 -7.49 14.29 -38.73
N GLU A 137 -7.00 13.23 -38.09
CA GLU A 137 -6.12 13.36 -36.94
C GLU A 137 -4.65 13.38 -37.36
N THR A 138 -3.96 14.47 -36.99
CA THR A 138 -2.50 14.58 -37.09
C THR A 138 -1.83 13.37 -36.44
N PRO A 139 -0.84 12.73 -37.08
CA PRO A 139 -0.18 11.56 -36.50
C PRO A 139 0.41 11.93 -35.14
N ILE A 140 0.16 11.10 -34.13
CA ILE A 140 0.74 11.27 -32.80
C ILE A 140 2.25 11.08 -32.92
N ILE A 141 3.01 12.15 -32.69
CA ILE A 141 4.47 12.11 -32.69
C ILE A 141 4.96 12.30 -31.26
N VAL A 142 5.76 11.35 -30.80
CA VAL A 142 6.40 11.38 -29.50
C VAL A 142 7.84 11.84 -29.66
N THR A 143 8.20 12.91 -28.94
CA THR A 143 9.56 13.46 -28.96
C THR A 143 10.41 12.82 -27.87
N GLU A 144 11.73 12.78 -28.10
CA GLU A 144 12.71 12.28 -27.12
C GLU A 144 12.59 13.03 -25.79
N LEU A 145 12.43 14.35 -25.83
CA LEU A 145 12.26 15.18 -24.63
C LEU A 145 11.02 14.79 -23.81
N THR A 146 9.93 14.42 -24.48
CA THR A 146 8.71 13.95 -23.81
C THR A 146 8.97 12.63 -23.10
N ILE A 147 9.69 11.72 -23.76
CA ILE A 147 10.04 10.42 -23.17
C ILE A 147 11.03 10.58 -22.02
N ALA A 148 12.07 11.40 -22.16
CA ALA A 148 13.02 11.67 -21.09
C ALA A 148 12.30 12.13 -19.81
N ARG A 149 11.38 13.09 -19.94
CA ARG A 149 10.56 13.57 -18.81
C ARG A 149 9.71 12.46 -18.20
N LYS A 150 9.09 11.62 -19.03
CA LYS A 150 8.29 10.48 -18.54
C LYS A 150 9.12 9.42 -17.85
N LEU A 151 10.32 9.11 -18.35
CA LEU A 151 11.25 8.19 -17.72
C LEU A 151 11.74 8.73 -16.36
N GLN A 152 11.99 10.04 -16.24
CA GLN A 152 12.35 10.68 -14.98
C GLN A 152 11.22 10.63 -13.93
N GLU A 153 9.97 10.61 -14.37
CA GLU A 153 8.79 10.50 -13.50
C GLU A 153 8.54 9.07 -13.00
N ILE A 154 9.23 8.05 -13.54
CA ILE A 154 9.04 6.65 -13.13
C ILE A 154 9.30 6.49 -11.63
N ASN A 155 8.40 5.74 -10.98
CA ASN A 155 8.56 5.36 -9.59
C ASN A 155 9.42 4.10 -9.49
N THR A 156 10.64 4.26 -8.98
CA THR A 156 11.63 3.20 -8.82
C THR A 156 11.24 2.13 -7.81
N SER A 157 10.22 2.37 -6.97
CA SER A 157 9.70 1.38 -6.03
C SER A 157 8.67 0.43 -6.62
N ARG A 158 8.33 0.56 -7.91
CA ARG A 158 7.42 -0.34 -8.62
C ARG A 158 8.20 -1.52 -9.20
N SER A 159 7.50 -2.64 -9.40
CA SER A 159 8.05 -3.82 -10.05
C SER A 159 8.52 -3.50 -11.46
N SER A 160 9.60 -4.16 -11.88
CA SER A 160 10.07 -4.15 -13.25
C SER A 160 9.08 -4.84 -14.19
N GLY A 161 9.18 -4.55 -15.48
CA GLY A 161 8.45 -5.31 -16.49
C GLY A 161 9.12 -6.66 -16.79
N PRO A 162 8.52 -7.44 -17.71
CA PRO A 162 9.04 -8.74 -18.16
C PRO A 162 10.34 -8.63 -18.98
N ASP A 163 10.83 -7.40 -19.23
CA ASP A 163 12.10 -7.10 -19.88
C ASP A 163 13.31 -7.25 -18.96
N GLY A 164 13.09 -7.45 -17.65
CA GLY A 164 14.14 -7.54 -16.64
C GLY A 164 14.84 -6.21 -16.33
N ILE A 165 14.38 -5.10 -16.91
CA ILE A 165 14.99 -3.79 -16.71
C ILE A 165 14.38 -3.13 -15.48
N SER A 166 15.23 -2.82 -14.50
CA SER A 166 14.76 -2.18 -13.28
C SER A 166 14.33 -0.73 -13.53
N ASN A 167 13.24 -0.30 -12.90
CA ASN A 167 12.72 1.07 -13.00
C ASN A 167 13.74 2.16 -12.63
N TRP A 168 14.70 1.85 -11.75
CA TRP A 168 15.77 2.79 -11.42
C TRP A 168 16.73 3.03 -12.60
N VAL A 169 16.96 2.02 -13.45
CA VAL A 169 17.80 2.12 -14.66
C VAL A 169 17.13 3.04 -15.67
N LEU A 170 15.84 2.80 -15.94
CA LEU A 170 15.04 3.63 -16.83
C LEU A 170 15.05 5.11 -16.42
N LYS A 171 14.93 5.36 -15.11
CA LYS A 171 14.96 6.72 -14.56
C LYS A 171 16.34 7.36 -14.63
N THR A 172 17.40 6.61 -14.31
CA THR A 172 18.78 7.12 -14.23
C THR A 172 19.33 7.45 -15.59
N TYR A 173 19.11 6.58 -16.58
CA TYR A 173 19.62 6.73 -17.95
C TYR A 173 18.54 7.25 -18.91
N SER A 174 17.64 8.11 -18.39
CA SER A 174 16.50 8.64 -19.14
C SER A 174 16.91 9.44 -20.37
N ASP A 175 18.04 10.12 -20.31
CA ASP A 175 18.67 10.88 -21.40
C ASP A 175 19.14 9.97 -22.54
N ILE A 176 19.80 8.86 -22.22
CA ILE A 176 20.31 7.89 -23.20
C ILE A 176 19.17 7.05 -23.79
N LEU A 177 18.21 6.64 -22.95
CA LEU A 177 17.12 5.76 -23.34
C LEU A 177 15.97 6.50 -24.04
N ALA A 178 15.89 7.82 -23.92
CA ALA A 178 14.81 8.60 -24.52
C ALA A 178 14.70 8.41 -26.04
N SER A 179 15.82 8.49 -26.74
CA SER A 179 15.86 8.36 -28.21
C SER A 179 15.37 6.99 -28.70
N PRO A 180 15.95 5.84 -28.26
CA PRO A 180 15.49 4.54 -28.72
C PRO A 180 14.03 4.24 -28.31
N VAL A 181 13.59 4.66 -27.12
CA VAL A 181 12.21 4.44 -26.68
C VAL A 181 11.21 5.28 -27.50
N ALA A 182 11.55 6.53 -27.84
CA ALA A 182 10.73 7.36 -28.72
C ALA A 182 10.59 6.72 -30.10
N ASN A 183 11.67 6.16 -30.66
CA ASN A 183 11.63 5.43 -31.93
C ASN A 183 10.70 4.21 -31.85
N ILE A 184 10.80 3.40 -30.80
CA ILE A 184 9.92 2.24 -30.60
C ILE A 184 8.44 2.66 -30.55
N ILE A 185 8.11 3.71 -29.80
CA ILE A 185 6.72 4.18 -29.65
C ILE A 185 6.20 4.75 -30.97
N ASN A 186 6.99 5.58 -31.66
CA ASN A 186 6.58 6.15 -32.95
C ASN A 186 6.40 5.04 -34.02
N SER A 187 7.28 4.04 -34.06
CA SER A 187 7.09 2.86 -34.92
C SER A 187 5.84 2.07 -34.54
N SER A 188 5.53 1.95 -33.26
CA SER A 188 4.31 1.30 -32.77
C SER A 188 3.05 2.03 -33.22
N PHE A 189 3.04 3.36 -33.16
CA PHE A 189 1.94 4.19 -33.65
C PHE A 189 1.78 4.12 -35.17
N GLN A 190 2.88 4.18 -35.92
CA GLN A 190 2.84 4.09 -37.39
C GLN A 190 2.35 2.72 -37.89
N SER A 191 2.75 1.64 -37.22
CA SER A 191 2.39 0.28 -37.60
C SER A 191 1.08 -0.21 -36.97
N CYS A 192 0.49 0.59 -36.07
CA CYS A 192 -0.63 0.19 -35.20
C CYS A 192 -0.37 -1.15 -34.47
N LYS A 193 0.89 -1.43 -34.13
CA LYS A 193 1.31 -2.69 -33.49
C LYS A 193 2.17 -2.42 -32.27
N VAL A 194 1.77 -2.98 -31.13
CA VAL A 194 2.53 -2.88 -29.87
C VAL A 194 3.56 -4.00 -29.78
N PRO A 195 4.80 -3.73 -29.30
CA PRO A 195 5.82 -4.76 -29.08
C PRO A 195 5.28 -5.95 -28.28
N GLN A 196 5.61 -7.17 -28.72
CA GLN A 196 5.06 -8.39 -28.12
C GLN A 196 5.41 -8.52 -26.63
N ILE A 197 6.62 -8.11 -26.25
CA ILE A 197 7.08 -8.15 -24.84
C ILE A 197 6.25 -7.24 -23.92
N TRP A 198 5.64 -6.16 -24.43
CA TRP A 198 4.77 -5.29 -23.65
C TRP A 198 3.37 -5.87 -23.43
N LYS A 199 3.02 -6.95 -24.15
CA LYS A 199 1.77 -7.70 -23.93
C LYS A 199 1.92 -8.80 -22.88
N LEU A 200 3.15 -9.06 -22.43
CA LEU A 200 3.44 -10.04 -21.40
C LEU A 200 3.31 -9.39 -20.02
N ALA A 201 2.96 -10.19 -19.02
CA ALA A 201 2.96 -9.80 -17.62
C ALA A 201 3.66 -10.89 -16.79
N ASP A 202 4.55 -10.48 -15.89
CA ASP A 202 5.04 -11.36 -14.83
C ASP A 202 3.94 -11.46 -13.77
N VAL A 203 3.28 -12.63 -13.70
CA VAL A 203 2.21 -12.96 -12.74
C VAL A 203 2.76 -13.79 -11.59
#